data_AF-A0A7Y3IE84-F1
#
_entry.id   AF-A0A7Y3IE84-F1
#
_cell.length_a   1.000
_cell.length_b   1.000
_cell.length_c   1.000
_cell.angle_alpha   90.00
_cell.angle_beta   90.00
_cell.angle_gamma   90.00
#
_symmetry.space_group_name_H-M   'P 1'
#
loop_
_entity.id
_entity.type
_entity.pdbx_description
1 polymer ?
#
loop_
_entity_poly.entity_id
_entity_poly.type
_entity_poly.pdbx_seq_one_letter_code
_entity_poly.pdbx_strand_id
1 'polypeptide(L)'
;MNRLAVLVLVCIAQFSCVIEPQRDEGNVRVWAGDFLLPAYTEGPPDPNPPFEYFEPPRINYPYTIRDNLTGQREDRVWNALFLENEYLRCTVLPEIGGHLYSCIDKLSGEEVFYANPSIKLSKIGYRGAWAAFGLEFNFPVSHNWMSTSPVDFAYRENADGSGSVWVGNVDRVVGTQWTVELRLRPGRAALEQHTTLYNRSDFRHRFYWWTNAAVRVWDDSRVLYPMTHTASHGFRDIDTWPVDSRGTDNSVVGNHVFGPVSRFSHGSREPYMSVYHPRTDAGVVHYSSRLDLPSKKIWSFGGDDRGLDWREALSDDESAYVEIQAGLFRNQETYEFLEPGERIRFSETWVPVRAIGGISRGNADAVVHLERTDSSVLARFNTVARLDTARVLLAQDGVVLREMETTAEPSRVLRLEAPLSDLGPGPVTARLETRSGDEVVAHTEGRWDVDEDVPVGPVAAPTLPPVEERSEGHWMEAGDGEEREGRRLRARALYVAGLSRFPESLALKRALGRLDVVLKRYASAAEHLTFATNRVTTDRESWYYLGHA
;
A
#
# COMPACT_ATOMS: atom_id res chain seq x y z
N MET A 1 40.94 9.95 87.34
CA MET A 1 39.65 10.56 86.93
C MET A 1 39.49 10.42 85.43
N ASN A 2 38.43 9.71 85.02
CA ASN A 2 37.78 9.60 83.71
C ASN A 2 38.30 10.50 82.57
N ARG A 3 38.49 9.95 81.35
CA ARG A 3 37.41 9.67 80.38
C ARG A 3 37.94 8.91 79.17
N LEU A 4 37.32 7.76 78.90
CA LEU A 4 37.33 7.05 77.61
C LEU A 4 36.67 7.95 76.54
N ALA A 5 37.32 8.15 75.40
CA ALA A 5 36.70 8.72 74.21
C ALA A 5 36.30 7.58 73.27
N VAL A 6 34.99 7.42 73.06
CA VAL A 6 34.38 6.48 72.12
C VAL A 6 34.54 7.05 70.72
N LEU A 7 35.18 6.29 69.84
CA LEU A 7 35.27 6.59 68.40
C LEU A 7 33.98 6.07 67.74
N VAL A 8 33.07 6.98 67.35
CA VAL A 8 31.89 6.63 66.55
C VAL A 8 32.30 6.71 65.08
N LEU A 9 32.41 5.55 64.43
CA LEU A 9 32.55 5.46 62.97
C LEU A 9 31.17 5.75 62.36
N VAL A 10 30.98 6.94 61.78
CA VAL A 10 29.80 7.25 60.97
C VAL A 10 30.09 6.81 59.54
N CYS A 11 29.56 5.65 59.15
CA CYS A 11 29.47 5.27 57.74
C CYS A 11 28.44 6.18 57.06
N ILE A 12 28.91 7.20 56.34
CA ILE A 12 28.08 7.97 55.41
C ILE A 12 27.94 7.11 54.15
N ALA A 13 26.83 6.38 54.05
CA ALA A 13 26.40 5.78 52.80
C ALA A 13 26.00 6.93 51.85
N GLN A 14 26.86 7.25 50.89
CA GLN A 14 26.48 8.08 49.75
C GLN A 14 25.51 7.28 48.89
N PHE A 15 24.21 7.48 49.10
CA PHE A 15 23.20 7.16 48.09
C PHE A 15 23.37 8.14 46.94
N SER A 16 24.21 7.77 45.98
CA SER A 16 24.14 8.34 44.64
C SER A 16 22.82 7.89 44.04
N CYS A 17 21.78 8.71 44.22
CA CYS A 17 20.56 8.61 43.45
C CYS A 17 20.93 9.00 42.01
N VAL A 18 21.34 8.01 41.22
CA VAL A 18 21.29 8.12 39.77
C VAL A 18 19.80 8.17 39.45
N ILE A 19 19.29 9.40 39.27
CA ILE A 19 18.02 9.60 38.60
C ILE A 19 18.30 9.18 37.16
N GLU A 20 18.09 7.90 36.86
CA GLU A 20 17.82 7.49 35.49
C GLU A 20 16.62 8.34 35.04
N PRO A 21 16.69 9.00 33.87
CA PRO A 21 15.51 9.65 33.33
C PRO A 21 14.44 8.57 33.21
N GLN A 22 13.34 8.73 33.95
CA GLN A 22 12.11 7.99 33.68
C GLN A 22 11.88 8.08 32.18
N ARG A 23 11.92 6.93 31.49
CA ARG A 23 11.32 6.83 30.16
C ARG A 23 9.87 7.26 30.35
N ASP A 24 9.45 8.26 29.60
CA ASP A 24 8.06 8.67 29.53
C ASP A 24 7.32 7.51 28.83
N GLU A 25 7.01 6.46 29.61
CA GLU A 25 6.23 5.32 29.16
C GLU A 25 4.79 5.79 28.99
N GLY A 26 4.36 6.00 27.74
CA GLY A 26 2.95 5.92 27.43
C GLY A 26 2.41 6.82 26.33
N ASN A 27 3.16 7.77 25.77
CA ASN A 27 2.65 8.63 24.69
C ASN A 27 3.55 8.62 23.46
N VAL A 28 2.93 8.70 22.28
CA VAL A 28 3.61 8.87 21.01
C VAL A 28 4.04 10.32 20.86
N ARG A 29 5.30 10.53 20.48
CA ARG A 29 5.84 11.86 20.18
C ARG A 29 5.67 12.17 18.71
N VAL A 30 5.30 13.41 18.41
CA VAL A 30 5.19 13.90 17.03
C VAL A 30 5.80 15.28 16.90
N TRP A 31 6.76 15.46 16.01
CA TRP A 31 7.45 16.74 15.82
C TRP A 31 7.93 16.94 14.39
N ALA A 32 8.16 18.19 14.02
CA ALA A 32 8.86 18.55 12.79
C ALA A 32 10.34 18.84 13.10
N GLY A 33 11.24 18.55 12.15
CA GLY A 33 12.66 18.87 12.31
C GLY A 33 13.45 18.70 11.02
N ASP A 34 14.71 19.10 11.09
CA ASP A 34 15.65 19.00 9.98
C ASP A 34 16.08 17.55 9.77
N PHE A 35 16.07 17.10 8.51
CA PHE A 35 16.56 15.79 8.09
C PHE A 35 17.54 15.96 6.95
N LEU A 36 18.81 15.65 7.19
CA LEU A 36 19.86 15.70 6.17
C LEU A 36 19.79 14.43 5.32
N LEU A 37 19.44 14.56 4.04
CA LEU A 37 19.40 13.45 3.09
C LEU A 37 19.93 13.92 1.73
N PRO A 38 20.94 13.24 1.16
CA PRO A 38 21.43 13.55 -0.16
C PRO A 38 20.35 13.44 -1.22
N ALA A 39 20.40 14.32 -2.22
CA ALA A 39 19.41 14.39 -3.28
C ALA A 39 20.07 14.73 -4.61
N TYR A 40 19.52 14.19 -5.69
CA TYR A 40 19.91 14.55 -7.04
C TYR A 40 19.01 15.69 -7.54
N THR A 41 19.64 16.69 -8.15
CA THR A 41 18.95 17.92 -8.55
C THR A 41 18.28 17.80 -9.92
N GLU A 42 17.34 18.70 -10.13
CA GLU A 42 16.66 18.91 -11.41
C GLU A 42 17.05 20.28 -11.96
N GLY A 43 17.14 20.38 -13.29
CA GLY A 43 17.15 21.64 -13.98
C GLY A 43 15.75 22.26 -14.05
N PRO A 44 15.58 23.40 -14.74
CA PRO A 44 14.28 24.01 -14.90
C PRO A 44 13.29 23.02 -15.57
N PRO A 45 12.02 23.00 -15.14
CA PRO A 45 10.99 22.20 -15.77
C PRO A 45 10.69 22.68 -17.20
N ASP A 46 10.00 21.87 -18.00
CA ASP A 46 9.60 22.23 -19.36
C ASP A 46 8.73 23.52 -19.31
N PRO A 47 9.13 24.60 -19.98
CA PRO A 47 8.35 25.84 -20.02
C PRO A 47 7.09 25.73 -20.87
N ASN A 48 6.96 24.71 -21.72
CA ASN A 48 5.80 24.49 -22.56
C ASN A 48 4.69 23.80 -21.75
N PRO A 49 3.47 24.38 -21.68
CA PRO A 49 2.37 23.72 -20.98
C PRO A 49 1.99 22.40 -21.67
N PRO A 50 1.91 21.27 -20.93
CA PRO A 50 1.55 19.97 -21.49
C PRO A 50 0.03 19.87 -21.67
N PHE A 51 -0.50 20.63 -22.63
CA PHE A 51 -1.92 20.54 -22.98
C PHE A 51 -2.23 19.17 -23.59
N GLU A 52 -3.38 18.59 -23.22
CA GLU A 52 -3.83 17.26 -23.66
C GLU A 52 -3.80 17.07 -25.19
N TYR A 53 -3.98 18.15 -25.96
CA TYR A 53 -3.90 18.11 -27.43
C TYR A 53 -2.50 17.72 -27.95
N PHE A 54 -1.43 18.04 -27.21
CA PHE A 54 -0.05 17.76 -27.58
C PHE A 54 0.52 16.50 -26.88
N GLU A 55 -0.10 16.06 -25.77
CA GLU A 55 0.32 14.88 -25.00
C GLU A 55 -0.81 13.85 -24.73
N PRO A 56 -1.56 13.37 -25.74
CA PRO A 56 -2.55 12.34 -25.51
C PRO A 56 -1.87 10.99 -25.18
N PRO A 57 -2.24 10.26 -24.09
CA PRO A 57 -3.35 10.48 -23.17
C PRO A 57 -2.94 10.98 -21.75
N ARG A 58 -1.72 11.47 -21.55
CA ARG A 58 -1.22 11.87 -20.21
C ARG A 58 -1.56 13.32 -19.91
N ILE A 59 -2.60 13.54 -19.11
CA ILE A 59 -3.03 14.90 -18.73
C ILE A 59 -2.15 15.39 -17.58
N ASN A 60 -1.31 16.39 -17.84
CA ASN A 60 -0.42 16.99 -16.84
C ASN A 60 -0.79 18.43 -16.48
N TYR A 61 -1.40 19.19 -17.41
CA TYR A 61 -1.75 20.58 -17.17
C TYR A 61 -2.68 20.74 -15.95
N PRO A 62 -2.39 21.66 -15.01
CA PRO A 62 -1.47 22.79 -15.11
C PRO A 62 -0.06 22.54 -14.57
N TYR A 63 0.32 21.31 -14.25
CA TYR A 63 1.68 21.01 -13.84
C TYR A 63 2.63 20.99 -15.04
N THR A 64 3.87 21.39 -14.78
CA THR A 64 4.97 21.29 -15.75
C THR A 64 5.58 19.89 -15.75
N ILE A 65 6.12 19.49 -16.90
CA ILE A 65 6.97 18.31 -17.05
C ILE A 65 8.34 18.58 -16.42
N ARG A 66 8.88 17.58 -15.74
CA ARG A 66 10.08 17.60 -14.91
C ARG A 66 11.00 16.45 -15.32
N ASP A 67 11.55 16.51 -16.52
CA ASP A 67 12.42 15.45 -17.06
C ASP A 67 13.88 15.92 -17.24
N ASN A 68 14.19 17.16 -16.82
CA ASN A 68 15.52 17.72 -16.82
C ASN A 68 16.31 17.27 -15.58
N LEU A 69 16.70 16.00 -15.53
CA LEU A 69 17.47 15.42 -14.43
C LEU A 69 18.96 15.72 -14.64
N THR A 70 19.61 16.43 -13.72
CA THR A 70 20.99 16.92 -13.93
C THR A 70 22.06 15.87 -13.62
N GLY A 71 21.72 14.86 -12.81
CA GLY A 71 22.67 13.91 -12.26
C GLY A 71 23.58 14.49 -11.17
N GLN A 72 23.39 15.76 -10.77
CA GLN A 72 24.20 16.39 -9.72
C GLN A 72 23.63 16.09 -8.35
N ARG A 73 24.44 15.46 -7.49
CA ARG A 73 24.13 15.16 -6.10
C ARG A 73 24.49 16.33 -5.19
N GLU A 74 23.60 16.67 -4.28
CA GLU A 74 23.84 17.64 -3.21
C GLU A 74 23.31 17.11 -1.87
N ASP A 75 23.93 17.52 -0.77
CA ASP A 75 23.39 17.25 0.55
C ASP A 75 22.29 18.29 0.84
N ARG A 76 21.06 17.83 1.04
CA ARG A 76 19.90 18.69 1.27
C ARG A 76 19.34 18.47 2.67
N VAL A 77 19.02 19.58 3.34
CA VAL A 77 18.23 19.56 4.57
C VAL A 77 16.75 19.63 4.20
N TRP A 78 16.00 18.64 4.62
CA TRP A 78 14.56 18.50 4.39
C TRP A 78 13.79 18.82 5.67
N ASN A 79 12.66 19.52 5.56
CA ASN A 79 11.67 19.56 6.63
C ASN A 79 10.96 18.21 6.72
N ALA A 80 11.25 17.46 7.77
CA ALA A 80 10.67 16.14 8.02
C ALA A 80 9.72 16.17 9.21
N LEU A 81 8.74 15.26 9.17
CA LEU A 81 7.83 15.01 10.28
C LEU A 81 8.15 13.64 10.86
N PHE A 82 8.23 13.55 12.18
CA PHE A 82 8.60 12.33 12.88
C PHE A 82 7.44 11.84 13.73
N LEU A 83 7.22 10.52 13.74
CA LEU A 83 6.39 9.84 14.73
C LEU A 83 7.25 8.82 15.47
N GLU A 84 7.17 8.78 16.79
CA GLU A 84 7.90 7.78 17.57
C GLU A 84 7.10 7.28 18.77
N ASN A 85 7.03 5.96 18.93
CA ASN A 85 6.55 5.30 20.14
C ASN A 85 7.63 4.33 20.70
N GLU A 86 7.24 3.41 21.57
CA GLU A 86 8.15 2.45 22.20
C GLU A 86 8.83 1.53 21.18
N TYR A 87 8.16 1.27 20.04
CA TYR A 87 8.53 0.23 19.08
C TYR A 87 8.93 0.76 17.72
N LEU A 88 8.35 1.86 17.24
CA LEU A 88 8.55 2.39 15.90
C LEU A 88 9.03 3.84 15.94
N ARG A 89 9.90 4.18 14.99
CA ARG A 89 10.28 5.55 14.68
C ARG A 89 10.16 5.77 13.19
N CYS A 90 9.18 6.56 12.75
CA CYS A 90 8.95 6.84 11.34
C CYS A 90 9.30 8.30 10.98
N THR A 91 9.69 8.51 9.73
CA THR A 91 10.06 9.81 9.14
C THR A 91 9.25 10.03 7.86
N VAL A 92 8.55 11.16 7.76
CA VAL A 92 7.71 11.56 6.62
C VAL A 92 8.29 12.83 5.99
N LEU A 93 8.32 12.89 4.65
CA LEU A 93 8.91 13.98 3.89
C LEU A 93 7.84 14.79 3.12
N PRO A 94 7.20 15.80 3.74
CA PRO A 94 6.15 16.61 3.08
C PRO A 94 6.66 17.44 1.90
N GLU A 95 7.95 17.80 1.85
CA GLU A 95 8.54 18.55 0.74
C GLU A 95 8.66 17.74 -0.57
N ILE A 96 8.51 16.41 -0.51
CA ILE A 96 8.61 15.52 -1.65
C ILE A 96 7.55 14.43 -1.53
N GLY A 97 6.37 14.68 -2.08
CA GLY A 97 5.26 13.72 -2.18
C GLY A 97 4.57 13.34 -0.88
N GLY A 98 5.08 13.76 0.29
CA GLY A 98 4.57 13.32 1.59
C GLY A 98 4.89 11.86 1.87
N HIS A 99 5.94 11.31 1.24
CA HIS A 99 6.32 9.92 1.43
C HIS A 99 6.68 9.63 2.88
N LEU A 100 6.26 8.46 3.40
CA LEU A 100 6.95 7.90 4.56
C LEU A 100 8.27 7.35 4.04
N TYR A 101 9.36 8.01 4.39
CA TYR A 101 10.70 7.71 3.90
C TYR A 101 11.34 6.54 4.64
N SER A 102 11.22 6.54 5.97
CA SER A 102 11.84 5.55 6.86
C SER A 102 10.84 5.18 7.96
N CYS A 103 10.84 3.93 8.38
CA CYS A 103 10.27 3.56 9.66
C CYS A 103 11.04 2.39 10.27
N ILE A 104 11.72 2.67 11.38
CA ILE A 104 12.59 1.71 12.06
C ILE A 104 11.79 0.95 13.10
N ASP A 105 11.89 -0.38 13.07
CA ASP A 105 11.51 -1.23 14.19
C ASP A 105 12.62 -1.20 15.25
N LYS A 106 12.37 -0.50 16.37
CA LYS A 106 13.33 -0.29 17.46
C LYS A 106 13.72 -1.59 18.18
N LEU A 107 12.94 -2.66 18.02
CA LEU A 107 13.24 -3.94 18.66
C LEU A 107 14.25 -4.78 17.86
N SER A 108 14.19 -4.73 16.53
CA SER A 108 15.16 -5.39 15.65
C SER A 108 16.31 -4.48 15.25
N GLY A 109 16.08 -3.16 15.22
CA GLY A 109 16.97 -2.16 14.63
C GLY A 109 16.85 -2.05 13.11
N GLU A 110 15.96 -2.82 12.49
CA GLU A 110 15.79 -2.89 11.03
C GLU A 110 14.77 -1.85 10.52
N GLU A 111 14.95 -1.43 9.28
CA GLU A 111 13.95 -0.63 8.57
C GLU A 111 12.79 -1.52 8.10
N VAL A 112 11.57 -1.04 8.29
CA VAL A 112 10.35 -1.69 7.77
C VAL A 112 10.22 -1.48 6.27
N PHE A 113 10.74 -0.37 5.74
CA PHE A 113 10.64 0.04 4.34
C PHE A 113 12.02 0.39 3.77
N TYR A 114 12.10 0.55 2.46
CA TYR A 114 13.36 0.94 1.81
C TYR A 114 13.68 2.42 2.06
N ALA A 115 14.49 2.68 3.09
CA ALA A 115 15.13 3.97 3.32
C ALA A 115 16.31 4.16 2.36
N ASN A 116 16.02 4.57 1.13
CA ASN A 116 17.01 4.80 0.08
C ASN A 116 18.06 5.83 0.55
N PRO A 117 19.38 5.54 0.49
CA PRO A 117 20.42 6.44 1.02
C PRO A 117 20.45 7.83 0.37
N SER A 118 19.76 8.02 -0.76
CA SER A 118 19.59 9.33 -1.40
C SER A 118 18.28 9.41 -2.17
N ILE A 119 17.80 10.63 -2.42
CA ILE A 119 16.75 10.87 -3.41
C ILE A 119 17.39 10.90 -4.80
N LYS A 120 17.55 9.73 -5.42
CA LYS A 120 18.10 9.57 -6.78
C LYS A 120 17.00 9.53 -7.82
N LEU A 121 16.97 10.54 -8.68
CA LEU A 121 15.87 10.76 -9.63
C LEU A 121 16.07 10.00 -10.94
N SER A 122 14.97 9.43 -11.45
CA SER A 122 14.86 8.78 -12.75
C SER A 122 13.56 9.19 -13.46
N LYS A 123 13.50 9.03 -14.79
CA LYS A 123 12.36 9.42 -15.64
C LYS A 123 11.21 8.39 -15.60
N ILE A 124 10.63 8.15 -14.42
CA ILE A 124 9.55 7.16 -14.20
C ILE A 124 8.20 7.84 -13.90
N GLY A 125 8.22 8.98 -13.20
CA GLY A 125 7.02 9.63 -12.68
C GLY A 125 6.07 10.13 -13.76
N TYR A 126 4.82 10.41 -13.38
CA TYR A 126 3.82 10.89 -14.34
C TYR A 126 4.20 12.23 -14.99
N ARG A 127 5.00 13.04 -14.28
CA ARG A 127 5.64 14.28 -14.76
C ARG A 127 7.10 14.11 -15.17
N GLY A 128 7.64 12.89 -15.24
CA GLY A 128 9.07 12.64 -15.49
C GLY A 128 9.81 12.23 -14.21
N ALA A 129 10.20 13.18 -13.38
CA ALA A 129 11.01 12.94 -12.18
C ALA A 129 10.31 12.06 -11.14
N TRP A 130 11.01 11.02 -10.69
CA TRP A 130 10.60 10.10 -9.62
C TRP A 130 11.83 9.47 -8.96
N ALA A 131 11.74 9.02 -7.71
CA ALA A 131 12.78 8.28 -7.00
C ALA A 131 12.17 7.08 -6.27
N ALA A 132 13.00 6.11 -5.87
CA ALA A 132 12.55 5.03 -5.00
C ALA A 132 12.37 5.55 -3.56
N PHE A 133 11.14 5.50 -3.06
CA PHE A 133 10.74 5.96 -1.72
C PHE A 133 10.28 4.78 -0.84
N GLY A 134 10.16 4.98 0.47
CA GLY A 134 9.54 4.02 1.38
C GLY A 134 8.07 3.76 1.01
N LEU A 135 7.14 4.60 1.45
CA LEU A 135 5.72 4.56 1.02
C LEU A 135 5.38 5.73 0.12
N GLU A 136 4.71 5.43 -0.98
CA GLU A 136 4.09 6.38 -1.88
C GLU A 136 2.58 6.15 -1.98
N PHE A 137 1.85 7.26 -1.98
CA PHE A 137 0.39 7.30 -2.06
C PHE A 137 -0.02 7.73 -3.47
N ASN A 138 -0.62 6.85 -4.25
CA ASN A 138 -0.92 7.14 -5.65
C ASN A 138 -2.38 7.49 -5.88
N PHE A 139 -2.68 8.78 -6.09
CA PHE A 139 -4.00 9.30 -6.44
C PHE A 139 -3.93 10.62 -7.21
N PRO A 140 -4.84 10.88 -8.16
CA PRO A 140 -5.75 9.94 -8.82
C PRO A 140 -5.07 9.22 -10.01
N VAL A 141 -3.74 9.27 -10.10
CA VAL A 141 -2.88 8.60 -11.08
C VAL A 141 -1.62 8.07 -10.39
N SER A 142 -0.85 7.22 -11.08
CA SER A 142 0.40 6.64 -10.60
C SER A 142 1.52 6.70 -11.65
N HIS A 143 2.78 6.98 -11.28
CA HIS A 143 3.17 7.55 -9.98
C HIS A 143 2.61 8.98 -9.86
N ASN A 144 2.12 9.38 -8.69
CA ASN A 144 1.27 10.57 -8.57
C ASN A 144 1.93 11.89 -9.08
N TRP A 145 1.14 12.90 -9.47
CA TRP A 145 1.66 14.20 -9.98
C TRP A 145 2.56 14.97 -8.98
N MET A 146 2.40 14.67 -7.70
CA MET A 146 3.10 15.27 -6.58
C MET A 146 4.22 14.37 -6.02
N SER A 147 4.54 13.19 -6.58
CA SER A 147 5.55 12.28 -6.01
C SER A 147 6.89 12.97 -5.74
N THR A 148 7.26 13.95 -6.56
CA THR A 148 8.49 14.73 -6.35
C THR A 148 8.26 16.19 -5.95
N SER A 149 7.06 16.53 -5.46
CA SER A 149 6.64 17.92 -5.17
C SER A 149 6.14 18.08 -3.72
N PRO A 150 6.20 19.29 -3.14
CA PRO A 150 5.64 19.51 -1.81
C PRO A 150 4.14 19.24 -1.73
N VAL A 151 3.68 18.71 -0.61
CA VAL A 151 2.27 18.45 -0.31
C VAL A 151 1.85 19.14 0.99
N ASP A 152 0.54 19.29 1.20
CA ASP A 152 0.02 19.81 2.46
C ASP A 152 0.23 18.77 3.58
N PHE A 153 0.50 19.25 4.80
CA PHE A 153 0.66 18.39 5.95
C PHE A 153 0.12 18.99 7.25
N ALA A 154 -0.15 18.12 8.22
CA ALA A 154 -0.41 18.47 9.61
C ALA A 154 0.14 17.37 10.51
N TYR A 155 0.38 17.66 11.78
CA TYR A 155 0.78 16.65 12.75
C TYR A 155 0.33 17.02 14.15
N ARG A 156 0.05 16.01 14.99
CA ARG A 156 -0.49 16.23 16.34
C ARG A 156 -0.30 15.01 17.25
N GLU A 157 -0.07 15.30 18.53
CA GLU A 157 -0.27 14.36 19.64
C GLU A 157 -1.74 14.36 20.08
N ASN A 158 -2.40 13.22 20.03
CA ASN A 158 -3.83 13.06 20.29
C ASN A 158 -4.12 12.86 21.78
N ALA A 159 -5.36 13.16 22.18
CA ALA A 159 -5.80 13.04 23.58
C ALA A 159 -5.77 11.61 24.14
N ASP A 160 -5.75 10.58 23.27
CA ASP A 160 -5.64 9.17 23.66
C ASP A 160 -4.18 8.68 23.74
N GLY A 161 -3.21 9.59 23.72
CA GLY A 161 -1.78 9.30 23.78
C GLY A 161 -1.16 8.87 22.44
N SER A 162 -1.98 8.67 21.40
CA SER A 162 -1.48 8.37 20.06
C SER A 162 -0.91 9.62 19.38
N GLY A 163 -0.13 9.42 18.32
CA GLY A 163 0.39 10.51 17.49
C GLY A 163 0.05 10.28 16.04
N SER A 164 -0.25 11.37 15.32
CA SER A 164 -0.67 11.33 13.93
C SER A 164 0.07 12.38 13.10
N VAL A 165 0.41 12.00 11.87
CA VAL A 165 0.85 12.89 10.79
C VAL A 165 -0.11 12.73 9.64
N TRP A 166 -0.59 13.83 9.09
CA TRP A 166 -1.39 13.87 7.88
C TRP A 166 -0.55 14.46 6.75
N VAL A 167 -0.65 13.83 5.58
CA VAL A 167 -0.17 14.38 4.31
C VAL A 167 -1.31 14.33 3.30
N GLY A 168 -1.34 15.25 2.36
CA GLY A 168 -2.39 15.26 1.34
C GLY A 168 -2.21 16.38 0.32
N ASN A 169 -3.00 16.31 -0.73
CA ASN A 169 -3.00 17.35 -1.75
C ASN A 169 -4.40 17.49 -2.35
N VAL A 170 -4.72 18.71 -2.78
CA VAL A 170 -5.84 18.98 -3.68
C VAL A 170 -5.25 19.12 -5.08
N ASP A 171 -5.51 18.12 -5.91
CA ASP A 171 -4.95 18.09 -7.24
C ASP A 171 -5.44 19.27 -8.11
N ARG A 172 -4.54 19.85 -8.90
CA ARG A 172 -4.83 20.99 -9.78
C ARG A 172 -5.35 20.58 -11.16
N VAL A 173 -5.21 19.33 -11.57
CA VAL A 173 -5.70 18.83 -12.87
C VAL A 173 -7.21 18.59 -12.80
N VAL A 174 -7.68 17.96 -11.73
CA VAL A 174 -9.08 17.54 -11.57
C VAL A 174 -9.75 18.01 -10.27
N GLY A 175 -9.03 18.70 -9.37
CA GLY A 175 -9.64 19.25 -8.14
C GLY A 175 -9.99 18.21 -7.07
N THR A 176 -9.65 16.93 -7.28
CA THR A 176 -9.87 15.87 -6.28
C THR A 176 -8.83 15.97 -5.17
N GLN A 177 -9.22 15.58 -3.97
CA GLN A 177 -8.37 15.61 -2.79
C GLN A 177 -8.07 14.21 -2.31
N TRP A 178 -6.82 13.99 -1.90
CA TRP A 178 -6.44 12.84 -1.07
C TRP A 178 -5.83 13.32 0.24
N THR A 179 -6.01 12.53 1.29
CA THR A 179 -5.37 12.74 2.58
C THR A 179 -5.07 11.38 3.20
N VAL A 180 -3.86 11.22 3.72
CA VAL A 180 -3.39 10.03 4.42
C VAL A 180 -2.99 10.44 5.83
N GLU A 181 -3.59 9.80 6.82
CA GLU A 181 -3.14 9.82 8.21
C GLU A 181 -2.22 8.64 8.45
N LEU A 182 -1.00 8.91 8.92
CA LEU A 182 -0.06 7.94 9.47
C LEU A 182 -0.10 8.07 10.98
N ARG A 183 -0.40 6.97 11.67
CA ARG A 183 -0.68 6.99 13.11
C ARG A 183 0.10 5.90 13.84
N LEU A 184 0.71 6.29 14.95
CA LEU A 184 1.25 5.36 15.95
C LEU A 184 0.41 5.46 17.23
N ARG A 185 0.28 4.34 17.93
CA ARG A 185 -0.37 4.26 19.25
C ARG A 185 0.63 3.84 20.32
N PRO A 186 0.44 4.26 21.58
CA PRO A 186 1.22 3.72 22.68
C PRO A 186 1.05 2.21 22.79
N GLY A 187 2.12 1.49 23.12
CA GLY A 187 2.04 0.06 23.37
C GLY A 187 1.74 -0.81 22.13
N ARG A 188 1.72 -0.25 20.91
CA ARG A 188 1.52 -1.01 19.66
C ARG A 188 2.73 -0.93 18.72
N ALA A 189 3.21 -2.07 18.26
CA ALA A 189 4.25 -2.20 17.25
C ALA A 189 3.65 -2.32 15.84
N ALA A 190 2.87 -1.31 15.42
CA ALA A 190 2.32 -1.23 14.08
C ALA A 190 2.13 0.23 13.66
N LEU A 191 2.28 0.48 12.36
CA LEU A 191 1.93 1.74 11.72
C LEU A 191 0.52 1.63 11.15
N GLU A 192 -0.39 2.46 11.66
CA GLU A 192 -1.75 2.59 11.12
C GLU A 192 -1.76 3.65 10.00
N GLN A 193 -2.45 3.35 8.91
CA GLN A 193 -2.64 4.24 7.78
C GLN A 193 -4.13 4.39 7.50
N HIS A 194 -4.64 5.63 7.48
CA HIS A 194 -6.05 5.91 7.15
C HIS A 194 -6.12 6.89 5.98
N THR A 195 -6.78 6.47 4.90
CA THR A 195 -6.85 7.27 3.68
C THR A 195 -8.27 7.81 3.49
N THR A 196 -8.36 9.05 3.03
CA THR A 196 -9.60 9.64 2.50
C THR A 196 -9.37 10.16 1.08
N LEU A 197 -10.18 9.68 0.14
CA LEU A 197 -10.26 10.19 -1.24
C LEU A 197 -11.56 10.98 -1.37
N TYR A 198 -11.50 12.17 -1.95
CA TYR A 198 -12.65 13.07 -2.01
C TYR A 198 -12.73 13.80 -3.34
N ASN A 199 -13.86 13.66 -4.04
CA ASN A 199 -14.16 14.51 -5.18
C ASN A 199 -14.86 15.80 -4.69
N ARG A 200 -14.12 16.90 -4.74
CA ARG A 200 -14.58 18.23 -4.33
C ARG A 200 -15.27 19.00 -5.46
N SER A 201 -15.16 18.51 -6.68
CA SER A 201 -15.66 19.20 -7.85
C SER A 201 -17.13 18.90 -8.09
N ASP A 202 -17.71 19.64 -9.03
CA ASP A 202 -19.08 19.46 -9.50
C ASP A 202 -19.22 18.36 -10.56
N PHE A 203 -18.14 17.66 -10.91
CA PHE A 203 -18.14 16.68 -12.00
C PHE A 203 -17.52 15.36 -11.55
N ARG A 204 -17.99 14.24 -12.09
CA ARG A 204 -17.31 12.96 -11.84
C ARG A 204 -15.89 13.00 -12.41
N HIS A 205 -14.96 12.39 -11.69
CA HIS A 205 -13.58 12.25 -12.14
C HIS A 205 -13.12 10.82 -12.03
N ARG A 206 -12.38 10.37 -13.05
CA ARG A 206 -11.71 9.07 -12.97
C ARG A 206 -10.69 9.11 -11.83
N PHE A 207 -10.55 8.00 -11.11
CA PHE A 207 -9.58 7.89 -10.04
C PHE A 207 -8.92 6.51 -10.01
N TYR A 208 -7.82 6.49 -9.27
CA TYR A 208 -6.90 5.39 -9.06
C TYR A 208 -6.47 5.43 -7.59
N TRP A 209 -6.27 4.28 -6.95
CA TRP A 209 -5.55 4.22 -5.68
C TRP A 209 -4.68 2.97 -5.59
N TRP A 210 -3.39 3.19 -5.34
CA TRP A 210 -2.47 2.18 -4.84
C TRP A 210 -1.50 2.79 -3.82
N THR A 211 -1.38 2.16 -2.66
CA THR A 211 -0.29 2.40 -1.72
C THR A 211 0.90 1.57 -2.19
N ASN A 212 1.99 2.21 -2.59
CA ASN A 212 3.21 1.56 -3.07
C ASN A 212 4.27 1.59 -1.95
N ALA A 213 4.66 0.43 -1.42
CA ALA A 213 5.72 0.34 -0.41
C ALA A 213 6.95 -0.37 -0.98
N ALA A 214 8.06 0.35 -1.09
CA ALA A 214 9.35 -0.25 -1.35
C ALA A 214 9.90 -0.89 -0.08
N VAL A 215 10.42 -2.10 -0.19
CA VAL A 215 11.08 -2.85 0.90
C VAL A 215 12.45 -3.29 0.39
N ARG A 216 13.52 -2.97 1.13
CA ARG A 216 14.89 -3.39 0.79
C ARG A 216 14.95 -4.91 0.75
N VAL A 217 15.67 -5.50 -0.20
CA VAL A 217 15.79 -6.95 -0.32
C VAL A 217 17.22 -7.40 -0.62
N TRP A 218 17.43 -8.69 -0.42
CA TRP A 218 18.59 -9.47 -0.83
C TRP A 218 18.11 -10.72 -1.58
N ASP A 219 19.03 -11.46 -2.20
CA ASP A 219 18.69 -12.66 -2.98
C ASP A 219 17.90 -13.72 -2.18
N ASP A 220 18.14 -13.82 -0.87
CA ASP A 220 17.45 -14.76 0.03
C ASP A 220 16.12 -14.23 0.57
N SER A 221 15.80 -12.96 0.31
CA SER A 221 14.53 -12.35 0.75
C SER A 221 13.35 -13.04 0.10
N ARG A 222 12.26 -13.15 0.87
CA ARG A 222 11.07 -13.89 0.48
C ARG A 222 9.88 -12.96 0.33
N VAL A 223 9.23 -13.02 -0.82
CA VAL A 223 7.92 -12.40 -1.08
C VAL A 223 6.85 -13.42 -0.72
N LEU A 224 6.17 -13.18 0.39
CA LEU A 224 5.21 -14.13 0.98
C LEU A 224 3.81 -13.55 0.85
N TYR A 225 3.14 -13.94 -0.23
CA TYR A 225 1.78 -13.54 -0.54
C TYR A 225 0.86 -14.76 -0.39
N PRO A 226 -0.29 -14.61 0.29
CA PRO A 226 -1.24 -15.70 0.49
C PRO A 226 -2.12 -15.94 -0.74
N MET A 227 -1.51 -16.29 -1.87
CA MET A 227 -2.18 -16.52 -3.15
C MET A 227 -1.63 -17.77 -3.84
N THR A 228 -2.43 -18.39 -4.71
CA THR A 228 -2.02 -19.52 -5.56
C THR A 228 -1.90 -19.14 -7.02
N HIS A 229 -2.43 -17.97 -7.40
CA HIS A 229 -2.45 -17.48 -8.78
C HIS A 229 -2.16 -15.98 -8.82
N THR A 230 -1.61 -15.55 -9.94
CA THR A 230 -1.38 -14.14 -10.23
C THR A 230 -1.83 -13.77 -11.63
N ALA A 231 -2.12 -12.49 -11.85
CA ALA A 231 -2.39 -11.94 -13.17
C ALA A 231 -1.31 -10.93 -13.58
N SER A 232 -1.05 -10.81 -14.88
CA SER A 232 -0.16 -9.79 -15.44
C SER A 232 -0.82 -8.41 -15.60
N HIS A 233 0.01 -7.40 -15.91
CA HIS A 233 -0.46 -6.10 -16.37
C HIS A 233 -1.45 -6.19 -17.54
N GLY A 234 -2.53 -5.42 -17.46
CA GLY A 234 -3.63 -5.49 -18.42
C GLY A 234 -4.40 -6.81 -18.40
N PHE A 235 -4.13 -7.68 -17.42
CA PHE A 235 -4.74 -9.01 -17.26
C PHE A 235 -4.64 -9.84 -18.54
N ARG A 236 -3.42 -9.90 -19.10
CA ARG A 236 -3.16 -10.59 -20.37
C ARG A 236 -2.95 -12.09 -20.19
N ASP A 237 -2.55 -12.50 -18.99
CA ASP A 237 -2.35 -13.88 -18.60
C ASP A 237 -2.55 -14.04 -17.09
N ILE A 238 -2.94 -15.25 -16.72
CA ILE A 238 -2.96 -15.76 -15.34
C ILE A 238 -1.91 -16.87 -15.26
N ASP A 239 -1.12 -16.87 -14.19
CA ASP A 239 -0.10 -17.89 -13.92
C ASP A 239 -0.18 -18.37 -12.46
N THR A 240 0.43 -19.50 -12.15
CA THR A 240 0.52 -20.05 -10.79
C THR A 240 1.51 -19.25 -9.94
N TRP A 241 1.30 -19.28 -8.63
CA TRP A 241 2.17 -18.69 -7.61
C TRP A 241 2.37 -19.67 -6.44
N PRO A 242 3.57 -19.73 -5.82
CA PRO A 242 4.76 -18.93 -6.14
C PRO A 242 5.59 -19.47 -7.32
N VAL A 243 5.41 -20.74 -7.67
CA VAL A 243 6.06 -21.35 -8.82
C VAL A 243 5.25 -21.06 -10.07
N ASP A 244 5.85 -20.35 -11.03
CA ASP A 244 5.19 -20.01 -12.29
C ASP A 244 5.23 -21.16 -13.31
N SER A 245 4.57 -20.98 -14.45
CA SER A 245 4.55 -21.93 -15.57
C SER A 245 5.93 -22.31 -16.14
N ARG A 246 6.99 -21.56 -15.81
CA ARG A 246 8.38 -21.86 -16.19
C ARG A 246 9.11 -22.69 -15.13
N GLY A 247 8.47 -22.97 -13.98
CA GLY A 247 9.09 -23.63 -12.84
C GLY A 247 9.93 -22.70 -11.97
N THR A 248 9.79 -21.37 -12.12
CA THR A 248 10.53 -20.40 -11.30
C THR A 248 9.75 -20.11 -10.03
N ASP A 249 10.36 -20.35 -8.86
CA ASP A 249 9.79 -19.94 -7.59
C ASP A 249 10.00 -18.43 -7.36
N ASN A 250 8.97 -17.64 -7.67
CA ASN A 250 8.96 -16.18 -7.52
C ASN A 250 8.74 -15.72 -6.07
N SER A 251 8.63 -16.65 -5.10
CA SER A 251 8.67 -16.26 -3.69
C SER A 251 10.08 -15.89 -3.23
N VAL A 252 11.14 -16.25 -3.96
CA VAL A 252 12.54 -15.94 -3.61
C VAL A 252 13.09 -14.89 -4.57
N VAL A 253 13.48 -13.73 -4.03
CA VAL A 253 13.89 -12.57 -4.83
C VAL A 253 15.05 -12.88 -5.78
N GLY A 254 16.03 -13.68 -5.35
CA GLY A 254 17.18 -14.08 -6.18
C GLY A 254 16.80 -14.87 -7.44
N ASN A 255 15.56 -15.39 -7.53
CA ASN A 255 15.08 -16.11 -8.71
C ASN A 255 14.48 -15.17 -9.78
N HIS A 256 14.35 -13.87 -9.51
CA HIS A 256 13.78 -12.89 -10.44
C HIS A 256 14.73 -12.52 -11.59
N VAL A 257 15.22 -13.49 -12.36
CA VAL A 257 16.30 -13.32 -13.36
C VAL A 257 15.82 -13.30 -14.81
N PHE A 258 14.51 -13.18 -15.03
CA PHE A 258 13.90 -13.22 -16.36
C PHE A 258 13.12 -11.94 -16.66
N GLY A 259 13.73 -10.78 -16.38
CA GLY A 259 13.09 -9.48 -16.42
C GLY A 259 12.27 -9.14 -15.18
N PRO A 260 11.55 -8.00 -15.23
CA PRO A 260 10.75 -7.54 -14.11
C PRO A 260 9.66 -8.54 -13.72
N VAL A 261 9.47 -8.74 -12.42
CA VAL A 261 8.30 -9.44 -11.89
C VAL A 261 7.25 -8.39 -11.58
N SER A 262 6.14 -8.42 -12.32
CA SER A 262 4.99 -7.55 -12.07
C SER A 262 3.72 -8.36 -12.08
N ARG A 263 3.20 -8.67 -10.90
CA ARG A 263 2.11 -9.62 -10.72
C ARG A 263 1.09 -9.09 -9.73
N PHE A 264 -0.19 -9.29 -10.05
CA PHE A 264 -1.33 -8.95 -9.23
C PHE A 264 -1.90 -10.23 -8.60
N SER A 265 -2.25 -10.18 -7.32
CA SER A 265 -2.96 -11.28 -6.65
C SER A 265 -4.25 -11.61 -7.38
N HIS A 266 -4.47 -12.89 -7.65
CA HIS A 266 -5.68 -13.39 -8.29
C HIS A 266 -6.23 -14.61 -7.56
N GLY A 267 -7.55 -14.67 -7.39
CA GLY A 267 -8.22 -15.78 -6.69
C GLY A 267 -8.00 -15.83 -5.17
N SER A 268 -7.21 -14.94 -4.57
CA SER A 268 -7.03 -14.89 -3.11
C SER A 268 -8.03 -13.96 -2.42
N ARG A 269 -8.54 -14.38 -1.26
CA ARG A 269 -9.36 -13.55 -0.35
C ARG A 269 -8.61 -13.13 0.90
N GLU A 270 -7.33 -13.46 0.98
CA GLU A 270 -6.49 -13.22 2.13
C GLU A 270 -6.13 -11.73 2.26
N PRO A 271 -6.25 -11.13 3.45
CA PRO A 271 -6.20 -9.68 3.62
C PRO A 271 -4.78 -9.11 3.80
N TYR A 272 -3.73 -9.90 3.57
CA TYR A 272 -2.36 -9.51 3.86
C TYR A 272 -1.38 -9.82 2.72
N MET A 273 -0.23 -9.16 2.73
CA MET A 273 0.94 -9.47 1.89
C MET A 273 2.21 -9.18 2.70
N SER A 274 3.34 -9.81 2.36
CA SER A 274 4.53 -9.64 3.18
C SER A 274 5.85 -9.85 2.45
N VAL A 275 6.90 -9.28 3.03
CA VAL A 275 8.29 -9.54 2.69
C VAL A 275 9.00 -9.97 3.97
N TYR A 276 9.83 -11.02 3.86
CA TYR A 276 10.61 -11.55 4.97
C TYR A 276 12.08 -11.73 4.57
N HIS A 277 13.00 -11.43 5.48
CA HIS A 277 14.43 -11.46 5.26
C HIS A 277 15.06 -12.53 6.16
N PRO A 278 15.40 -13.72 5.62
CA PRO A 278 16.08 -14.75 6.41
C PRO A 278 17.39 -14.25 7.02
N ARG A 279 18.15 -13.42 6.28
CA ARG A 279 19.41 -12.83 6.75
C ARG A 279 19.31 -12.01 8.04
N THR A 280 18.24 -11.23 8.22
CA THR A 280 18.04 -10.38 9.41
C THR A 280 17.00 -10.93 10.39
N ASP A 281 16.35 -12.05 10.03
CA ASP A 281 15.20 -12.63 10.75
C ASP A 281 14.12 -11.56 11.04
N ALA A 282 13.88 -10.70 10.05
CA ALA A 282 12.96 -9.58 10.14
C ALA A 282 12.12 -9.47 8.85
N GLY A 283 11.09 -8.64 8.87
CA GLY A 283 10.26 -8.40 7.70
C GLY A 283 9.10 -7.46 7.98
N VAL A 284 8.16 -7.42 7.05
CA VAL A 284 6.96 -6.60 7.15
C VAL A 284 5.74 -7.35 6.62
N VAL A 285 4.64 -7.24 7.34
CA VAL A 285 3.29 -7.62 6.88
C VAL A 285 2.49 -6.35 6.65
N HIS A 286 1.93 -6.22 5.45
CA HIS A 286 0.81 -5.33 5.18
C HIS A 286 -0.49 -6.07 5.47
N TYR A 287 -1.43 -5.40 6.14
CA TYR A 287 -2.80 -5.85 6.32
C TYR A 287 -3.80 -4.78 5.90
N SER A 288 -4.85 -5.20 5.20
CA SER A 288 -6.02 -4.37 4.90
C SER A 288 -7.24 -5.28 4.71
N SER A 289 -8.40 -4.89 5.24
CA SER A 289 -9.65 -5.61 4.95
C SER A 289 -9.88 -5.70 3.43
N ARG A 290 -10.45 -6.82 2.96
CA ARG A 290 -10.83 -6.98 1.56
C ARG A 290 -11.89 -5.98 1.11
N LEU A 291 -12.70 -5.47 2.04
CA LEU A 291 -13.67 -4.41 1.76
C LEU A 291 -12.99 -3.05 1.52
N ASP A 292 -11.82 -2.86 2.13
CA ASP A 292 -11.04 -1.64 2.05
C ASP A 292 -10.11 -1.67 0.82
N LEU A 293 -9.27 -2.70 0.71
CA LEU A 293 -8.31 -2.86 -0.39
C LEU A 293 -8.22 -4.34 -0.83
N PRO A 294 -9.04 -4.75 -1.81
CA PRO A 294 -9.14 -6.15 -2.21
C PRO A 294 -7.92 -6.66 -2.99
N SER A 295 -7.07 -5.79 -3.52
CA SER A 295 -6.02 -6.17 -4.47
C SER A 295 -4.63 -5.91 -3.91
N LYS A 296 -3.70 -6.82 -4.24
CA LYS A 296 -2.29 -6.79 -3.85
C LYS A 296 -1.43 -6.97 -5.09
N LYS A 297 -0.27 -6.32 -5.14
CA LYS A 297 0.68 -6.39 -6.27
C LYS A 297 2.09 -6.55 -5.74
N ILE A 298 2.91 -7.30 -6.47
CA ILE A 298 4.37 -7.30 -6.34
C ILE A 298 4.98 -6.66 -7.59
N TRP A 299 5.98 -5.80 -7.40
CA TRP A 299 6.87 -5.33 -8.44
C TRP A 299 8.35 -5.54 -8.05
N SER A 300 9.15 -6.03 -8.98
CA SER A 300 10.60 -6.17 -8.86
C SER A 300 11.22 -5.86 -10.22
N PHE A 301 12.30 -5.09 -10.26
CA PHE A 301 13.06 -4.86 -11.51
C PHE A 301 13.73 -6.13 -12.03
N GLY A 302 14.01 -7.08 -11.13
CA GLY A 302 14.73 -8.32 -11.44
C GLY A 302 16.22 -8.23 -11.10
N GLY A 303 16.88 -9.38 -11.14
CA GLY A 303 18.33 -9.55 -10.96
C GLY A 303 19.06 -9.86 -12.27
N ASP A 304 18.43 -9.63 -13.42
CA ASP A 304 19.09 -9.67 -14.72
C ASP A 304 19.85 -8.35 -15.00
N ASP A 305 20.66 -8.31 -16.07
CA ASP A 305 21.51 -7.14 -16.40
C ASP A 305 20.71 -5.82 -16.40
N ARG A 306 19.49 -5.83 -16.95
CA ARG A 306 18.61 -4.65 -16.98
C ARG A 306 18.09 -4.26 -15.60
N GLY A 307 17.76 -5.23 -14.76
CA GLY A 307 17.37 -5.00 -13.37
C GLY A 307 18.52 -4.41 -12.54
N LEU A 308 19.75 -4.85 -12.80
CA LEU A 308 20.95 -4.29 -12.17
C LEU A 308 21.21 -2.83 -12.61
N ASP A 309 21.00 -2.48 -13.88
CA ASP A 309 21.06 -1.09 -14.35
C ASP A 309 20.08 -0.19 -13.56
N TRP A 310 18.89 -0.70 -13.23
CA TRP A 310 17.90 0.04 -12.42
C TRP A 310 18.33 0.24 -10.97
N ARG A 311 19.06 -0.72 -10.37
CA ARG A 311 19.63 -0.55 -9.02
C ARG A 311 20.61 0.62 -8.99
N GLU A 312 21.48 0.70 -9.99
CA GLU A 312 22.42 1.83 -10.13
C GLU A 312 21.67 3.15 -10.40
N ALA A 313 20.63 3.13 -11.24
CA ALA A 313 19.88 4.33 -11.59
C ALA A 313 19.07 4.92 -10.41
N LEU A 314 18.67 4.10 -9.44
CA LEU A 314 17.75 4.48 -8.36
C LEU A 314 18.38 4.51 -6.96
N SER A 315 19.63 4.07 -6.80
CA SER A 315 20.32 4.08 -5.50
C SER A 315 21.79 4.47 -5.63
N ASP A 316 22.38 4.95 -4.53
CA ASP A 316 23.81 5.27 -4.43
C ASP A 316 24.65 4.11 -3.85
N ASP A 317 24.01 3.13 -3.20
CA ASP A 317 24.66 1.95 -2.60
C ASP A 317 24.36 0.64 -3.36
N GLU A 318 23.81 0.76 -4.58
CA GLU A 318 23.36 -0.35 -5.43
C GLU A 318 22.37 -1.29 -4.73
N SER A 319 21.69 -0.85 -3.67
CA SER A 319 20.77 -1.73 -2.95
C SER A 319 19.55 -2.10 -3.80
N ALA A 320 19.07 -3.33 -3.58
CA ALA A 320 17.87 -3.84 -4.23
C ALA A 320 16.66 -3.59 -3.34
N TYR A 321 15.51 -3.38 -3.96
CA TYR A 321 14.22 -3.34 -3.30
C TYR A 321 13.17 -4.04 -4.17
N VAL A 322 12.09 -4.49 -3.53
CA VAL A 322 10.83 -4.84 -4.20
C VAL A 322 9.75 -3.88 -3.76
N GLU A 323 8.69 -3.77 -4.55
CA GLU A 323 7.51 -3.00 -4.22
C GLU A 323 6.34 -3.93 -3.91
N ILE A 324 5.82 -3.84 -2.69
CA ILE A 324 4.56 -4.48 -2.30
C ILE A 324 3.46 -3.42 -2.27
N GLN A 325 2.36 -3.65 -2.95
CA GLN A 325 1.35 -2.61 -3.16
C GLN A 325 -0.06 -3.10 -2.88
N ALA A 326 -0.90 -2.24 -2.31
CA ALA A 326 -2.31 -2.52 -2.06
C ALA A 326 -3.20 -1.48 -2.74
N GLY A 327 -4.29 -1.92 -3.38
CA GLY A 327 -5.12 -1.07 -4.23
C GLY A 327 -6.60 -1.41 -4.22
N LEU A 328 -7.40 -0.43 -4.68
CA LEU A 328 -8.86 -0.53 -4.76
C LEU A 328 -9.35 -1.37 -5.94
N PHE A 329 -8.52 -1.51 -6.98
CA PHE A 329 -8.92 -2.12 -8.24
C PHE A 329 -8.10 -3.36 -8.56
N ARG A 330 -8.63 -4.19 -9.46
CA ARG A 330 -8.03 -5.47 -9.85
C ARG A 330 -6.57 -5.35 -10.30
N ASN A 331 -6.22 -4.26 -10.98
CA ASN A 331 -4.86 -3.99 -11.45
C ASN A 331 -4.62 -2.46 -11.56
N GLN A 332 -3.46 -2.07 -12.08
CA GLN A 332 -3.07 -0.66 -12.22
C GLN A 332 -3.54 0.01 -13.51
N GLU A 333 -4.19 -0.73 -14.41
CA GLU A 333 -4.86 -0.17 -15.59
C GLU A 333 -6.33 0.13 -15.35
N THR A 334 -6.90 -0.31 -14.22
CA THR A 334 -8.31 -0.11 -13.92
C THR A 334 -8.53 1.23 -13.22
N TYR A 335 -9.49 1.99 -13.73
CA TYR A 335 -9.97 3.25 -13.16
C TYR A 335 -11.49 3.18 -13.00
N GLU A 336 -11.99 3.81 -11.95
CA GLU A 336 -13.43 4.06 -11.79
C GLU A 336 -13.69 5.56 -11.64
N PHE A 337 -14.96 5.94 -11.53
CA PHE A 337 -15.35 7.32 -11.29
C PHE A 337 -15.64 7.57 -9.81
N LEU A 338 -15.17 8.71 -9.33
CA LEU A 338 -15.58 9.30 -8.06
C LEU A 338 -16.61 10.38 -8.37
N GLU A 339 -17.84 10.22 -7.89
CA GLU A 339 -18.95 11.13 -8.16
C GLU A 339 -18.80 12.48 -7.42
N PRO A 340 -19.46 13.56 -7.87
CA PRO A 340 -19.41 14.86 -7.18
C PRO A 340 -19.76 14.75 -5.70
N GLY A 341 -18.88 15.23 -4.82
CA GLY A 341 -19.09 15.18 -3.38
C GLY A 341 -18.80 13.81 -2.73
N GLU A 342 -18.50 12.77 -3.51
CA GLU A 342 -18.26 11.41 -3.00
C GLU A 342 -16.94 11.30 -2.23
N ARG A 343 -16.96 10.51 -1.14
CA ARG A 343 -15.80 10.21 -0.32
C ARG A 343 -15.62 8.71 -0.15
N ILE A 344 -14.41 8.23 -0.40
CA ILE A 344 -13.98 6.86 -0.11
C ILE A 344 -13.00 6.91 1.06
N ARG A 345 -13.15 5.99 2.01
CA ARG A 345 -12.24 5.83 3.15
C ARG A 345 -11.92 4.35 3.37
N PHE A 346 -10.66 4.09 3.72
CA PHE A 346 -10.16 2.76 4.01
C PHE A 346 -8.93 2.85 4.93
N SER A 347 -8.60 1.72 5.55
CA SER A 347 -7.47 1.60 6.47
C SER A 347 -6.49 0.50 6.07
N GLU A 348 -5.23 0.73 6.39
CA GLU A 348 -4.11 -0.18 6.19
C GLU A 348 -3.29 -0.25 7.47
N THR A 349 -2.61 -1.36 7.70
CA THR A 349 -1.72 -1.54 8.84
C THR A 349 -0.44 -2.21 8.39
N TRP A 350 0.70 -1.66 8.79
CA TRP A 350 2.02 -2.21 8.53
C TRP A 350 2.61 -2.73 9.83
N VAL A 351 2.87 -4.03 9.87
CA VAL A 351 3.33 -4.75 11.06
C VAL A 351 4.75 -5.27 10.80
N PRO A 352 5.78 -4.77 11.49
CA PRO A 352 7.10 -5.38 11.45
C PRO A 352 7.09 -6.78 12.06
N VAL A 353 7.91 -7.64 11.48
CA VAL A 353 8.12 -9.02 11.87
C VAL A 353 9.54 -9.18 12.37
N ARG A 354 9.73 -9.98 13.41
CA ARG A 354 11.03 -10.20 14.06
C ARG A 354 11.17 -11.59 14.67
N ALA A 355 12.30 -12.24 14.45
CA ALA A 355 12.76 -13.43 15.15
C ALA A 355 11.78 -14.64 15.11
N ILE A 356 10.93 -14.73 14.08
CA ILE A 356 9.97 -15.83 13.91
C ILE A 356 10.33 -16.79 12.77
N GLY A 357 11.42 -16.55 12.03
CA GLY A 357 11.94 -17.50 11.03
C GLY A 357 11.18 -17.59 9.72
N GLY A 358 10.14 -16.79 9.51
CA GLY A 358 9.29 -16.79 8.32
C GLY A 358 7.93 -16.16 8.59
N ILE A 359 7.00 -16.24 7.64
CA ILE A 359 5.62 -15.74 7.79
C ILE A 359 4.66 -16.75 7.14
N SER A 360 3.72 -17.28 7.90
CA SER A 360 2.66 -18.16 7.39
C SER A 360 1.32 -17.44 7.28
N ARG A 361 1.05 -16.50 8.20
CA ARG A 361 -0.13 -15.64 8.22
C ARG A 361 0.08 -14.42 9.10
N GLY A 362 -0.47 -13.27 8.70
CA GLY A 362 -0.47 -12.06 9.54
C GLY A 362 -1.75 -11.25 9.41
N ASN A 363 -2.04 -10.47 10.44
CA ASN A 363 -3.10 -9.47 10.47
C ASN A 363 -2.65 -8.23 11.25
N ALA A 364 -3.59 -7.32 11.56
CA ALA A 364 -3.28 -6.09 12.29
C ALA A 364 -2.87 -6.28 13.77
N ASP A 365 -2.98 -7.50 14.32
CA ASP A 365 -2.78 -7.78 15.74
C ASP A 365 -1.67 -8.78 16.03
N ALA A 366 -1.39 -9.72 15.11
CA ALA A 366 -0.33 -10.70 15.25
C ALA A 366 0.14 -11.30 13.92
N VAL A 367 1.34 -11.88 13.96
CA VAL A 367 1.93 -12.64 12.84
C VAL A 367 2.36 -14.00 13.38
N VAL A 368 2.05 -15.07 12.64
CA VAL A 368 2.43 -16.44 12.95
C VAL A 368 3.28 -17.04 11.84
N HIS A 369 4.33 -17.75 12.25
CA HIS A 369 5.06 -18.68 11.40
C HIS A 369 4.93 -20.08 11.96
N LEU A 370 4.45 -21.00 11.10
CA LEU A 370 4.32 -22.41 11.39
C LEU A 370 5.23 -23.18 10.43
N GLU A 371 6.18 -23.90 11.01
CA GLU A 371 7.20 -24.62 10.26
C GLU A 371 7.27 -26.06 10.72
N ARG A 372 7.25 -26.99 9.77
CA ARG A 372 7.54 -28.39 10.01
C ARG A 372 8.99 -28.67 9.62
N THR A 373 9.72 -29.20 10.59
CA THR A 373 11.11 -29.66 10.44
C THR A 373 11.15 -31.19 10.39
N ASP A 374 12.34 -31.76 10.25
CA ASP A 374 12.55 -33.22 10.26
C ASP A 374 12.21 -33.87 11.61
N SER A 375 12.13 -33.10 12.71
CA SER A 375 11.92 -33.62 14.07
C SER A 375 10.71 -33.06 14.81
N SER A 376 10.20 -31.89 14.41
CA SER A 376 9.11 -31.22 15.11
C SER A 376 8.32 -30.26 14.23
N VAL A 377 7.13 -29.88 14.71
CA VAL A 377 6.40 -28.71 14.22
C VAL A 377 6.57 -27.57 15.22
N LEU A 378 6.99 -26.41 14.70
CA LEU A 378 7.34 -25.22 15.45
C LEU A 378 6.43 -24.05 15.06
N ALA A 379 5.68 -23.52 16.03
CA ALA A 379 4.94 -22.27 15.89
C ALA A 379 5.67 -21.13 16.60
N ARG A 380 5.82 -20.00 15.90
CA ARG A 380 6.39 -18.76 16.43
C ARG A 380 5.46 -17.58 16.14
N PHE A 381 5.33 -16.66 17.09
CA PHE A 381 4.40 -15.53 16.98
C PHE A 381 5.06 -14.21 17.37
N ASN A 382 4.73 -13.16 16.62
CA ASN A 382 4.84 -11.78 17.08
C ASN A 382 3.43 -11.23 17.36
N THR A 383 3.30 -10.43 18.41
CA THR A 383 2.07 -9.69 18.72
C THR A 383 2.31 -8.21 18.56
N VAL A 384 1.31 -7.49 18.05
CA VAL A 384 1.37 -6.04 17.84
C VAL A 384 1.16 -5.29 19.14
N ALA A 385 0.40 -5.85 20.08
CA ALA A 385 0.12 -5.24 21.38
C ALA A 385 0.23 -6.26 22.51
N ARG A 386 0.30 -5.77 23.74
CA ARG A 386 0.34 -6.61 24.93
C ARG A 386 -1.00 -7.34 25.14
N LEU A 387 -0.92 -8.64 25.42
CA LEU A 387 -1.99 -9.47 25.93
C LEU A 387 -1.54 -10.04 27.28
N ASP A 388 -2.16 -9.60 28.38
CA ASP A 388 -1.74 -10.03 29.73
C ASP A 388 -1.84 -11.54 29.93
N THR A 389 -2.84 -12.16 29.31
CA THR A 389 -3.02 -13.62 29.26
C THR A 389 -3.43 -14.00 27.85
N ALA A 390 -2.50 -14.65 27.16
CA ALA A 390 -2.68 -15.24 25.85
C ALA A 390 -2.48 -16.75 25.93
N ARG A 391 -3.30 -17.47 25.16
CA ARG A 391 -3.24 -18.92 25.04
C ARG A 391 -2.65 -19.25 23.68
N VAL A 392 -1.53 -19.97 23.67
CA VAL A 392 -0.85 -20.43 22.45
C VAL A 392 -1.02 -21.92 22.35
N LEU A 393 -1.46 -22.41 21.18
CA LEU A 393 -1.74 -23.82 20.98
C LEU A 393 -1.26 -24.34 19.63
N LEU A 394 -0.84 -25.60 19.64
CA LEU A 394 -0.64 -26.44 18.46
C LEU A 394 -1.69 -27.53 18.51
N ALA A 395 -2.48 -27.68 17.45
CA ALA A 395 -3.54 -28.66 17.35
C ALA A 395 -3.51 -29.40 16.01
N GLN A 396 -3.96 -30.65 16.00
CA GLN A 396 -4.12 -31.46 14.79
C GLN A 396 -5.44 -32.21 14.90
N ASP A 397 -6.24 -32.21 13.83
CA ASP A 397 -7.55 -32.87 13.76
C ASP A 397 -8.48 -32.53 14.95
N GLY A 398 -8.40 -31.29 15.45
CA GLY A 398 -9.17 -30.80 16.60
C GLY A 398 -8.62 -31.20 17.98
N VAL A 399 -7.55 -31.97 18.04
CA VAL A 399 -6.86 -32.36 19.28
C VAL A 399 -5.70 -31.42 19.56
N VAL A 400 -5.65 -30.87 20.77
CA VAL A 400 -4.52 -30.02 21.23
C VAL A 400 -3.32 -30.91 21.53
N LEU A 401 -2.21 -30.68 20.83
CA LEU A 401 -0.94 -31.40 20.98
C LEU A 401 -0.04 -30.73 22.03
N ARG A 402 -0.06 -29.40 22.04
CA ARG A 402 0.69 -28.54 22.97
C ARG A 402 -0.10 -27.29 23.24
N GLU A 403 0.07 -26.76 24.44
CA GLU A 403 -0.55 -25.52 24.87
C GLU A 403 0.34 -24.81 25.89
N MET A 404 0.33 -23.49 25.89
CA MET A 404 0.82 -22.68 26.99
C MET A 404 -0.05 -21.44 27.19
N GLU A 405 -0.16 -21.02 28.45
CA GLU A 405 -0.65 -19.69 28.81
C GLU A 405 0.56 -18.80 29.14
N THR A 406 0.58 -17.60 28.59
CA THR A 406 1.66 -16.63 28.80
C THR A 406 1.16 -15.21 28.57
N THR A 407 1.90 -14.23 29.05
CA THR A 407 1.80 -12.87 28.52
C THR A 407 2.42 -12.81 27.13
N ALA A 408 1.73 -12.17 26.20
CA ALA A 408 2.23 -11.80 24.89
C ALA A 408 2.52 -10.30 24.86
N GLU A 409 3.61 -9.88 24.24
CA GLU A 409 3.94 -8.47 24.04
C GLU A 409 4.90 -8.31 22.86
N PRO A 410 4.99 -7.12 22.23
CA PRO A 410 5.75 -6.95 21.01
C PRO A 410 7.25 -7.25 21.13
N SER A 411 7.84 -7.03 22.31
CA SER A 411 9.25 -7.31 22.60
C SER A 411 9.56 -8.79 22.81
N ARG A 412 8.55 -9.68 22.79
CA ARG A 412 8.72 -11.11 23.07
C ARG A 412 8.20 -11.97 21.94
N VAL A 413 9.05 -12.86 21.43
CA VAL A 413 8.64 -13.94 20.53
C VAL A 413 8.01 -15.06 21.35
N LEU A 414 6.79 -15.45 20.99
CA LEU A 414 6.17 -16.65 21.55
C LEU A 414 6.56 -17.86 20.71
N ARG A 415 6.84 -18.98 21.36
CA ARG A 415 7.29 -20.21 20.72
C ARG A 415 6.55 -21.41 21.32
N LEU A 416 6.05 -22.30 20.48
CA LEU A 416 5.49 -23.58 20.88
C LEU A 416 5.93 -24.67 19.90
N GLU A 417 6.27 -25.85 20.42
CA GLU A 417 6.87 -26.92 19.62
C GLU A 417 6.30 -28.29 19.99
N ALA A 418 5.92 -29.08 18.98
CA ALA A 418 5.45 -30.44 19.12
C ALA A 418 6.35 -31.41 18.32
N PRO A 419 7.00 -32.41 18.95
CA PRO A 419 7.78 -33.43 18.26
C PRO A 419 6.93 -34.24 17.28
N LEU A 420 7.48 -34.62 16.13
CA LEU A 420 6.75 -35.41 15.12
C LEU A 420 6.23 -36.75 15.66
N SER A 421 6.83 -37.31 16.72
CA SER A 421 6.33 -38.51 17.40
C SER A 421 4.92 -38.35 17.98
N ASP A 422 4.50 -37.11 18.23
CA ASP A 422 3.21 -36.79 18.83
C ASP A 422 2.15 -36.49 17.76
N LEU A 423 2.51 -36.53 16.47
CA LEU A 423 1.68 -36.11 15.34
C LEU A 423 1.24 -37.28 14.46
N GLY A 424 0.01 -37.19 13.94
CA GLY A 424 -0.46 -37.96 12.79
C GLY A 424 -0.03 -37.36 11.44
N PRO A 425 -0.45 -37.96 10.30
CA PRO A 425 -0.04 -37.54 8.96
C PRO A 425 -0.74 -36.26 8.43
N GLY A 426 -1.55 -35.58 9.24
CA GLY A 426 -2.34 -34.41 8.83
C GLY A 426 -1.68 -33.05 9.05
N PRO A 427 -2.31 -31.97 8.56
CA PRO A 427 -1.84 -30.61 8.81
C PRO A 427 -2.05 -30.20 10.26
N VAL A 428 -1.09 -29.45 10.79
CA VAL A 428 -1.15 -28.84 12.13
C VAL A 428 -1.68 -27.42 12.03
N THR A 429 -2.38 -27.01 13.07
CA THR A 429 -2.88 -25.65 13.27
C THR A 429 -2.17 -25.01 14.45
N ALA A 430 -1.58 -23.84 14.24
CA ALA A 430 -1.07 -22.97 15.29
C ALA A 430 -2.11 -21.87 15.57
N ARG A 431 -2.41 -21.61 16.83
CA ARG A 431 -3.30 -20.49 17.21
C ARG A 431 -2.74 -19.68 18.38
N LEU A 432 -3.07 -18.41 18.35
CA LEU A 432 -2.95 -17.47 19.46
C LEU A 432 -4.35 -16.95 19.77
N GLU A 433 -4.78 -17.11 21.02
CA GLU A 433 -6.11 -16.73 21.51
C GLU A 433 -5.98 -15.79 22.72
N THR A 434 -6.97 -14.92 22.92
CA THR A 434 -7.13 -14.15 24.15
C THR A 434 -7.60 -15.05 25.30
N ARG A 435 -7.59 -14.53 26.54
CA ARG A 435 -8.15 -15.22 27.70
C ARG A 435 -9.63 -15.60 27.56
N SER A 436 -10.41 -14.82 26.81
CA SER A 436 -11.84 -15.11 26.54
C SER A 436 -12.05 -16.21 25.50
N GLY A 437 -10.97 -16.67 24.85
CA GLY A 437 -11.04 -17.63 23.75
C GLY A 437 -11.25 -16.99 22.38
N ASP A 438 -11.09 -15.67 22.26
CA ASP A 438 -11.17 -14.99 20.97
C ASP A 438 -9.88 -15.25 20.18
N GLU A 439 -10.01 -15.64 18.92
CA GLU A 439 -8.85 -15.89 18.05
C GLU A 439 -8.17 -14.56 17.68
N VAL A 440 -6.86 -14.45 17.98
CA VAL A 440 -6.02 -13.33 17.55
C VAL A 440 -5.40 -13.63 16.19
N VAL A 441 -4.82 -14.81 16.03
CA VAL A 441 -4.33 -15.31 14.73
C VAL A 441 -4.27 -16.84 14.75
N ALA A 442 -4.63 -17.47 13.63
CA ALA A 442 -4.51 -18.92 13.45
C ALA A 442 -4.03 -19.28 12.04
N HIS A 443 -3.15 -20.27 11.93
CA HIS A 443 -2.74 -20.81 10.63
C HIS A 443 -2.71 -22.33 10.67
N THR A 444 -3.27 -22.96 9.63
CA THR A 444 -3.18 -24.40 9.38
C THR A 444 -2.25 -24.63 8.18
N GLU A 445 -1.31 -25.55 8.32
CA GLU A 445 -0.33 -25.87 7.26
C GLU A 445 -1.01 -26.06 5.90
N GLY A 446 -0.50 -25.35 4.89
CA GLY A 446 -0.96 -25.48 3.51
C GLY A 446 -2.35 -24.90 3.24
N ARG A 447 -2.96 -24.14 4.17
CA ARG A 447 -4.32 -23.61 4.03
C ARG A 447 -4.37 -22.09 4.01
N TRP A 448 -4.95 -21.58 2.92
CA TRP A 448 -5.28 -20.18 2.68
C TRP A 448 -6.69 -20.07 2.09
N ASP A 449 -7.33 -18.91 2.26
CA ASP A 449 -8.60 -18.60 1.60
C ASP A 449 -8.35 -18.16 0.15
N VAL A 450 -8.33 -19.16 -0.75
CA VAL A 450 -8.03 -19.00 -2.18
C VAL A 450 -9.04 -19.78 -3.03
N ASP A 451 -9.24 -19.34 -4.26
CA ASP A 451 -9.95 -20.08 -5.29
C ASP A 451 -9.08 -21.24 -5.80
N GLU A 452 -9.62 -22.46 -5.74
CA GLU A 452 -8.93 -23.67 -6.20
C GLU A 452 -9.02 -23.84 -7.73
N ASP A 453 -10.11 -23.36 -8.34
CA ASP A 453 -10.42 -23.53 -9.76
C ASP A 453 -10.18 -22.24 -10.56
N VAL A 454 -8.90 -21.90 -10.78
CA VAL A 454 -8.50 -20.72 -11.58
C VAL A 454 -7.87 -21.16 -12.91
N PRO A 455 -8.40 -20.71 -14.07
CA PRO A 455 -7.81 -21.05 -15.35
C PRO A 455 -6.48 -20.32 -15.56
N VAL A 456 -5.42 -21.08 -15.84
CA VAL A 456 -4.07 -20.59 -16.13
C VAL A 456 -3.87 -20.44 -17.63
N GLY A 457 -3.12 -19.40 -18.02
CA GLY A 457 -2.72 -19.13 -19.40
C GLY A 457 -3.16 -17.75 -19.89
N PRO A 458 -3.05 -17.51 -21.22
CA PRO A 458 -3.45 -16.24 -21.82
C PRO A 458 -4.93 -15.96 -21.63
N VAL A 459 -5.25 -14.72 -21.27
CA VAL A 459 -6.61 -14.22 -21.18
C VAL A 459 -6.89 -13.34 -22.39
N ALA A 460 -7.91 -13.70 -23.17
CA ALA A 460 -8.31 -12.91 -24.31
C ALA A 460 -8.84 -11.55 -23.86
N ALA A 461 -8.35 -10.48 -24.49
CA ALA A 461 -8.93 -9.16 -24.31
C ALA A 461 -10.39 -9.18 -24.81
N PRO A 462 -11.34 -8.55 -24.09
CA PRO A 462 -12.70 -8.41 -24.57
C PRO A 462 -12.71 -7.71 -25.94
N THR A 463 -13.37 -8.30 -26.92
CA THR A 463 -13.54 -7.69 -28.24
C THR A 463 -14.99 -7.30 -28.45
N LEU A 464 -15.22 -6.03 -28.79
CA LEU A 464 -16.54 -5.58 -29.23
C LEU A 464 -16.89 -6.21 -30.58
N PRO A 465 -18.17 -6.54 -30.83
CA PRO A 465 -18.59 -7.06 -32.13
C PRO A 465 -18.38 -6.03 -33.26
N PRO A 466 -18.43 -6.47 -34.53
CA PRO A 466 -18.43 -5.60 -35.69
C PRO A 466 -19.43 -4.46 -35.52
N VAL A 467 -19.08 -3.28 -36.05
CA VAL A 467 -19.82 -2.05 -35.81
C VAL A 467 -21.30 -2.24 -36.16
N GLU A 468 -21.62 -2.96 -37.23
CA GLU A 468 -22.94 -3.33 -37.74
C GLU A 468 -23.78 -4.14 -36.74
N GLU A 469 -23.15 -4.96 -35.90
CA GLU A 469 -23.78 -5.87 -34.94
C GLU A 469 -23.84 -5.31 -33.52
N ARG A 470 -23.31 -4.10 -33.29
CA ARG A 470 -23.29 -3.48 -31.96
C ARG A 470 -24.69 -3.09 -31.50
N SER A 471 -25.13 -3.71 -30.40
CA SER A 471 -26.26 -3.27 -29.59
C SER A 471 -25.99 -1.92 -28.91
N GLU A 472 -27.03 -1.30 -28.36
CA GLU A 472 -26.92 -0.11 -27.50
C GLU A 472 -25.92 -0.32 -26.37
N GLY A 473 -25.95 -1.49 -25.71
CA GLY A 473 -25.04 -1.85 -24.63
C GLY A 473 -23.57 -1.86 -25.06
N HIS A 474 -23.25 -2.37 -26.25
CA HIS A 474 -21.88 -2.37 -26.77
C HIS A 474 -21.35 -0.95 -27.04
N TRP A 475 -22.20 -0.01 -27.48
CA TRP A 475 -21.81 1.40 -27.63
C TRP A 475 -21.57 2.07 -26.28
N MET A 476 -22.43 1.77 -25.30
CA MET A 476 -22.29 2.30 -23.94
C MET A 476 -20.99 1.80 -23.28
N GLU A 477 -20.73 0.48 -23.34
CA GLU A 477 -19.50 -0.14 -22.83
C GLU A 477 -18.26 0.47 -23.48
N ALA A 478 -18.25 0.62 -24.81
CA ALA A 478 -17.13 1.19 -25.54
C ALA A 478 -16.84 2.64 -25.10
N GLY A 479 -17.88 3.48 -25.03
CA GLY A 479 -17.73 4.87 -24.64
C GLY A 479 -17.32 5.03 -23.17
N ASP A 480 -17.92 4.25 -22.28
CA ASP A 480 -17.57 4.27 -20.85
C ASP A 480 -16.14 3.79 -20.60
N GLY A 481 -15.68 2.75 -21.30
CA GLY A 481 -14.30 2.29 -21.25
C GLY A 481 -13.31 3.37 -21.68
N GLU A 482 -13.57 4.09 -22.78
CA GLU A 482 -12.74 5.22 -23.19
C GLU A 482 -12.77 6.38 -22.16
N GLU A 483 -13.90 6.63 -21.50
CA GLU A 483 -14.01 7.68 -20.49
C GLU A 483 -13.25 7.33 -19.20
N ARG A 484 -13.34 6.08 -18.72
CA ARG A 484 -12.54 5.56 -17.60
C ARG A 484 -11.05 5.66 -17.86
N GLU A 485 -10.66 5.52 -19.12
CA GLU A 485 -9.29 5.65 -19.58
C GLU A 485 -8.84 7.11 -19.82
N GLY A 486 -9.71 8.08 -19.54
CA GLY A 486 -9.44 9.50 -19.73
C GLY A 486 -9.47 9.95 -21.19
N ARG A 487 -9.82 9.08 -22.15
CA ARG A 487 -9.89 9.37 -23.59
C ARG A 487 -11.23 10.00 -23.96
N ARG A 488 -11.55 11.14 -23.32
CA ARG A 488 -12.86 11.80 -23.34
C ARG A 488 -13.39 12.11 -24.73
N LEU A 489 -12.54 12.55 -25.66
CA LEU A 489 -12.96 12.85 -27.03
C LEU A 489 -13.34 11.59 -27.82
N ARG A 490 -12.67 10.46 -27.56
CA ARG A 490 -13.02 9.17 -28.15
C ARG A 490 -14.31 8.62 -27.55
N ALA A 491 -14.46 8.71 -26.23
CA ALA A 491 -15.69 8.36 -25.52
C ALA A 491 -16.90 9.11 -26.11
N ARG A 492 -16.78 10.43 -26.26
CA ARG A 492 -17.81 11.28 -26.87
C ARG A 492 -18.17 10.83 -28.28
N ALA A 493 -17.18 10.55 -29.12
CA ALA A 493 -17.41 10.10 -30.50
C ALA A 493 -18.17 8.77 -30.54
N LEU A 494 -17.87 7.85 -29.61
CA LEU A 494 -18.58 6.58 -29.47
C LEU A 494 -20.03 6.76 -29.04
N TYR A 495 -20.30 7.65 -28.07
CA TYR A 495 -21.68 7.94 -27.67
C TYR A 495 -22.50 8.58 -28.81
N VAL A 496 -21.91 9.52 -29.56
CA VAL A 496 -22.56 10.13 -30.73
C VAL A 496 -22.84 9.09 -31.81
N ALA A 497 -21.89 8.19 -32.09
CA ALA A 497 -22.08 7.10 -33.05
C ALA A 497 -23.18 6.12 -32.59
N GLY A 498 -23.23 5.80 -31.30
CA GLY A 498 -24.31 5.02 -30.70
C GLY A 498 -25.67 5.68 -30.86
N LEU A 499 -25.80 6.97 -30.56
CA LEU A 499 -27.06 7.73 -30.71
C LEU A 499 -27.52 7.85 -32.16
N SER A 500 -26.60 7.84 -33.12
CA SER A 500 -26.95 7.81 -34.55
C SER A 500 -27.69 6.53 -34.93
N ARG A 501 -27.52 5.44 -34.17
CA ARG A 501 -28.19 4.15 -34.37
C ARG A 501 -29.35 3.91 -33.41
N PHE A 502 -29.25 4.45 -32.20
CA PHE A 502 -30.26 4.34 -31.15
C PHE A 502 -30.69 5.75 -30.68
N PRO A 503 -31.41 6.54 -31.50
CA PRO A 503 -31.71 7.95 -31.21
C PRO A 503 -32.53 8.18 -29.94
N GLU A 504 -33.28 7.16 -29.51
CA GLU A 504 -34.14 7.20 -28.32
C GLU A 504 -33.48 6.59 -27.07
N SER A 505 -32.19 6.20 -27.16
CA SER A 505 -31.45 5.63 -26.03
C SER A 505 -31.32 6.64 -24.89
N LEU A 506 -31.91 6.29 -23.74
CA LEU A 506 -31.77 7.07 -22.52
C LEU A 506 -30.34 7.00 -21.96
N ALA A 507 -29.74 5.80 -21.97
CA ALA A 507 -28.41 5.57 -21.42
C ALA A 507 -27.33 6.37 -22.17
N LEU A 508 -27.36 6.32 -23.51
CA LEU A 508 -26.40 7.06 -24.33
C LEU A 508 -26.60 8.57 -24.25
N LYS A 509 -27.85 9.06 -24.18
CA LYS A 509 -28.13 10.50 -23.99
C LYS A 509 -27.66 11.00 -22.64
N ARG A 510 -27.88 10.23 -21.56
CA ARG A 510 -27.37 10.57 -20.24
C ARG A 510 -25.85 10.62 -20.24
N ALA A 511 -25.20 9.60 -20.80
CA ALA A 511 -23.74 9.51 -20.85
C ALA A 511 -23.11 10.64 -21.67
N LEU A 512 -23.62 10.88 -22.88
CA LEU A 512 -23.15 11.98 -23.72
C LEU A 512 -23.44 13.34 -23.08
N GLY A 513 -24.63 13.53 -22.52
CA GLY A 513 -25.02 14.78 -21.88
C GLY A 513 -24.11 15.14 -20.70
N ARG A 514 -23.87 14.19 -19.80
CA ARG A 514 -22.91 14.32 -18.69
C ARG A 514 -21.50 14.66 -19.20
N LEU A 515 -20.99 13.88 -20.16
CA LEU A 515 -19.65 14.11 -20.71
C LEU A 515 -19.55 15.47 -21.41
N ASP A 516 -20.62 15.92 -22.07
CA ASP A 516 -20.68 17.23 -22.70
C ASP A 516 -20.67 18.37 -21.67
N VAL A 517 -21.25 18.21 -20.48
CA VAL A 517 -21.05 19.16 -19.37
C VAL A 517 -19.56 19.24 -18.99
N VAL A 518 -18.91 18.09 -18.79
CA VAL A 518 -17.47 18.01 -18.45
C VAL A 518 -16.60 18.67 -19.52
N LEU A 519 -16.96 18.51 -20.80
CA LEU A 519 -16.28 19.11 -21.94
C LEU A 519 -16.74 20.55 -22.23
N LYS A 520 -17.59 21.14 -21.39
CA LYS A 520 -18.13 22.51 -21.53
C LYS A 520 -18.92 22.75 -22.82
N ARG A 521 -19.61 21.71 -23.31
CA ARG A 521 -20.48 21.71 -24.50
C ARG A 521 -21.95 21.82 -24.09
N TYR A 522 -22.26 22.87 -23.32
CA TYR A 522 -23.51 23.00 -22.58
C TYR A 522 -24.79 22.90 -23.43
N ALA A 523 -24.82 23.48 -24.62
CA ALA A 523 -26.00 23.38 -25.50
C ALA A 523 -26.33 21.93 -25.89
N SER A 524 -25.30 21.13 -26.22
CA SER A 524 -25.44 19.70 -26.54
C SER A 524 -25.82 18.89 -25.30
N ALA A 525 -25.26 19.23 -24.14
CA ALA A 525 -25.62 18.61 -22.88
C ALA A 525 -27.10 18.85 -22.52
N ALA A 526 -27.55 20.11 -22.58
CA ALA A 526 -28.91 20.49 -22.24
C ALA A 526 -29.95 19.77 -23.11
N GLU A 527 -29.69 19.62 -24.42
CA GLU A 527 -30.57 18.88 -25.33
C GLU A 527 -30.75 17.42 -24.87
N HIS A 528 -29.64 16.70 -24.67
CA HIS A 528 -29.66 15.28 -24.33
C HIS A 528 -30.19 15.02 -22.91
N LEU A 529 -29.83 15.86 -21.94
CA LEU A 529 -30.27 15.72 -20.56
C LEU A 529 -31.74 16.11 -20.38
N THR A 530 -32.24 17.13 -21.10
CA THR A 530 -33.67 17.47 -21.09
C THR A 530 -34.53 16.34 -21.65
N PHE A 531 -34.06 15.67 -22.71
CA PHE A 531 -34.73 14.47 -23.20
C PHE A 531 -34.82 13.39 -22.11
N ALA A 532 -33.70 13.15 -21.40
CA ALA A 532 -33.64 12.14 -20.36
C ALA A 532 -34.59 12.45 -19.19
N THR A 533 -34.61 13.70 -18.70
CA THR A 533 -35.47 14.12 -17.58
C THR A 533 -36.95 14.17 -17.94
N ASN A 534 -37.31 14.50 -19.19
CA ASN A 534 -38.69 14.41 -19.67
C ASN A 534 -39.20 12.97 -19.73
N ARG A 535 -38.31 12.00 -20.01
CA ARG A 535 -38.68 10.58 -20.08
C ARG A 535 -38.71 9.91 -18.71
N VAL A 536 -37.77 10.26 -17.84
CA VAL A 536 -37.63 9.73 -16.48
C VAL A 536 -37.48 10.89 -15.51
N THR A 537 -38.61 11.39 -15.00
CA THR A 537 -38.65 12.60 -14.17
C THR A 537 -37.93 12.45 -12.82
N THR A 538 -37.64 11.22 -12.40
CA THR A 538 -36.89 10.88 -11.16
C THR A 538 -35.39 10.65 -11.39
N ASP A 539 -34.88 10.88 -12.59
CA ASP A 539 -33.47 10.71 -12.94
C ASP A 539 -32.60 11.82 -12.34
N ARG A 540 -32.12 11.58 -11.11
CA ARG A 540 -31.34 12.55 -10.33
C ARG A 540 -30.04 12.95 -11.00
N GLU A 541 -29.37 12.02 -11.67
CA GLU A 541 -28.10 12.28 -12.36
C GLU A 541 -28.32 13.24 -13.52
N SER A 542 -29.32 12.97 -14.38
CA SER A 542 -29.63 13.86 -15.50
C SER A 542 -30.06 15.25 -15.03
N TRP A 543 -30.87 15.35 -13.97
CA TRP A 543 -31.23 16.64 -13.38
C TRP A 543 -30.03 17.41 -12.83
N TYR A 544 -29.12 16.71 -12.14
CA TYR A 544 -27.92 17.32 -11.57
C TYR A 544 -27.05 17.94 -12.68
N TYR A 545 -26.69 17.16 -13.70
CA TYR A 545 -25.87 17.66 -14.80
C TYR A 545 -26.61 18.68 -15.67
N LEU A 546 -27.94 18.60 -15.81
CA LEU A 546 -28.73 19.62 -16.51
C LEU A 546 -28.68 20.96 -15.79
N GLY A 547 -28.60 20.97 -14.44
CA GLY A 547 -28.42 22.22 -13.69
C GLY A 547 -27.08 22.92 -13.95
N HIS A 548 -26.08 22.19 -14.45
CA HIS A 548 -24.78 22.72 -14.84
C HIS A 548 -24.68 23.10 -16.33
N ALA A 549 -25.61 22.63 -17.16
CA ALA A 549 -25.70 22.94 -18.59
C ALA A 549 -26.53 24.19 -18.83
#